data_AF-A0AB35K481-F1
#
_entry.id   AF-A0AB35K481-F1
#
_cell.length_a   1.000
_cell.length_b   1.000
_cell.length_c   1.000
_cell.angle_alpha   90.00
_cell.angle_beta   90.00
_cell.angle_gamma   90.00
#
_symmetry.space_group_name_H-M   'P 1'
#
loop_
_entity.id
_entity.type
_entity.pdbx_description
1 polymer ?
#
loop_
_entity_poly.entity_id
_entity_poly.type
_entity_poly.pdbx_seq_one_letter_code
_entity_poly.pdbx_strand_id
1 'polypeptide(L)'
;MSYIIAFVSYTDFTDKKYPVQCFRTDLKVNDIVLVRRTDGQLRFATVLKLEYLNWDCKGFILCKKSECSIDDHGNLCPPSNSAIIFGVATPEVFTKKLIDSGWILLRPHSATYRKILTKTNGSQIAYIFIRKNGIDLQILPISEEKLPIKSGSLYRQW
;
A
#
# COMPACT_ATOMS: atom_id res chain seq x y z
N MET A 1 2.47 -6.02 -4.25
CA MET A 1 3.24 -5.76 -3.02
C MET A 1 2.53 -4.66 -2.26
N SER A 2 2.25 -4.90 -0.97
CA SER A 2 1.74 -3.83 -0.08
C SER A 2 2.90 -3.19 0.65
N TYR A 3 2.75 -1.91 1.02
CA TYR A 3 3.64 -1.27 1.99
C TYR A 3 3.19 -1.48 3.43
N ILE A 4 1.98 -2.01 3.66
CA ILE A 4 1.47 -2.32 4.99
C ILE A 4 1.66 -3.81 5.23
N ILE A 5 2.38 -4.14 6.29
CA ILE A 5 2.55 -5.49 6.80
C ILE A 5 1.77 -5.60 8.11
N ALA A 6 0.86 -6.58 8.17
CA ALA A 6 0.16 -6.93 9.39
C ALA A 6 0.87 -8.10 10.06
N PHE A 7 1.18 -7.96 11.35
CA PHE A 7 1.58 -9.08 12.18
C PHE A 7 0.34 -9.67 12.82
N VAL A 8 0.07 -10.93 12.52
CA VAL A 8 -1.14 -11.63 12.95
C VAL A 8 -0.81 -12.85 13.81
N SER A 9 -1.73 -13.21 14.71
CA SER A 9 -1.74 -14.51 15.39
C SER A 9 -2.97 -15.29 14.94
N TYR A 10 -2.76 -16.52 14.46
CA TYR A 10 -3.84 -17.38 14.02
C TYR A 10 -4.58 -17.94 15.25
N THR A 11 -5.90 -18.11 15.13
CA THR A 11 -6.75 -18.64 16.22
C THR A 11 -6.28 -20.00 16.74
N ASP A 12 -5.69 -20.80 15.86
CA ASP A 12 -5.27 -22.17 16.15
C ASP A 12 -3.86 -22.24 16.77
N PHE A 13 -3.12 -21.11 16.83
CA PHE A 13 -1.73 -21.05 17.30
C PHE A 13 -1.53 -19.83 18.22
N THR A 14 -1.56 -20.05 19.53
CA THR A 14 -1.69 -18.98 20.53
C THR A 14 -0.43 -18.14 20.82
N ASP A 15 0.77 -18.52 20.37
CA ASP A 15 2.01 -17.82 20.75
C ASP A 15 2.91 -17.36 19.59
N LYS A 16 2.45 -17.50 18.35
CA LYS A 16 3.27 -17.16 17.17
C LYS A 16 2.73 -15.95 16.42
N LYS A 17 3.63 -15.04 16.07
CA LYS A 17 3.36 -13.86 15.25
C LYS A 17 3.82 -14.11 13.83
N TYR A 18 2.96 -13.83 12.86
CA TYR A 18 3.23 -14.06 11.45
C TYR A 18 3.03 -12.77 10.66
N PRO A 19 4.03 -12.33 9.88
CA PRO A 19 3.88 -11.17 9.01
C PRO A 19 3.12 -11.57 7.73
N VAL A 20 2.12 -10.78 7.36
CA VAL A 20 1.32 -10.95 6.13
C VAL A 20 1.11 -9.61 5.43
N GLN A 21 0.96 -9.64 4.11
CA GLN A 21 0.64 -8.42 3.35
C GLN A 21 -0.76 -7.94 3.71
N CYS A 22 -0.90 -6.63 3.91
CA CYS A 22 -2.15 -5.98 4.22
C CYS A 22 -2.44 -4.95 3.14
N PHE A 23 -3.50 -5.12 2.35
CA PHE A 23 -3.88 -4.16 1.32
C PHE A 23 -4.99 -3.21 1.80
N ARG A 24 -5.14 -3.05 3.11
CA ARG A 24 -6.30 -2.40 3.72
C ARG A 24 -5.87 -1.36 4.75
N THR A 25 -6.21 -0.11 4.49
CA THR A 25 -5.94 1.02 5.39
C THR A 25 -6.95 1.16 6.52
N ASP A 26 -8.06 0.43 6.49
CA ASP A 26 -9.14 0.45 7.48
C ASP A 26 -8.99 -0.57 8.61
N LEU A 27 -7.94 -1.40 8.57
CA LEU A 27 -7.65 -2.40 9.61
C LEU A 27 -6.99 -1.75 10.83
N LYS A 28 -7.30 -2.29 12.01
CA LYS A 28 -6.75 -1.86 13.30
C LYS A 28 -6.21 -3.06 14.09
N VAL A 29 -5.41 -2.76 15.11
CA VAL A 29 -5.00 -3.75 16.11
C VAL A 29 -6.26 -4.34 16.76
N ASN A 30 -6.23 -5.65 17.00
CA ASN A 30 -7.31 -6.51 17.49
C ASN A 30 -8.45 -6.81 16.49
N ASP A 31 -8.39 -6.32 15.24
CA ASP A 31 -9.32 -6.78 14.22
C ASP A 31 -9.11 -8.27 13.93
N ILE A 32 -10.20 -9.03 13.80
CA ILE A 32 -10.17 -10.42 13.34
C ILE A 32 -10.35 -10.41 11.82
N VAL A 33 -9.41 -11.03 11.12
CA VAL A 33 -9.30 -11.00 9.67
C VAL A 33 -9.16 -12.41 9.09
N LEU A 34 -9.63 -12.57 7.86
CA LEU A 34 -9.39 -13.77 7.08
C LEU A 34 -8.06 -13.62 6.31
N VAL A 35 -7.16 -14.56 6.52
CA VAL A 35 -5.84 -14.59 5.89
C VAL A 35 -5.76 -15.76 4.92
N ARG A 36 -5.27 -15.51 3.71
CA ARG A 36 -4.79 -16.56 2.81
C ARG A 36 -3.31 -16.82 3.10
N ARG A 37 -3.02 -18.02 3.58
CA ARG A 37 -1.66 -18.49 3.89
C ARG A 37 -0.92 -18.89 2.60
N THR A 38 0.37 -19.14 2.76
CA THR A 38 1.27 -19.54 1.66
C THR A 38 0.95 -20.91 1.07
N ASP A 39 0.31 -21.77 1.86
CA ASP A 39 -0.20 -23.09 1.47
C ASP A 39 -1.57 -23.01 0.78
N GLY A 40 -2.11 -21.80 0.57
CA GLY A 40 -3.42 -21.55 -0.01
C GLY A 40 -4.59 -21.67 0.98
N GLN A 41 -4.35 -22.14 2.21
CA GLN A 41 -5.41 -22.28 3.20
C GLN A 41 -5.91 -20.93 3.71
N LEU A 42 -7.21 -20.87 3.99
CA LEU A 42 -7.86 -19.72 4.61
C LEU A 42 -7.97 -19.94 6.12
N ARG A 43 -7.50 -18.99 6.91
CA ARG A 43 -7.57 -19.04 8.37
C ARG A 43 -7.92 -17.68 8.95
N PHE A 44 -8.69 -17.68 10.04
CA PHE A 44 -8.87 -16.47 10.83
C PHE A 44 -7.62 -16.18 11.66
N ALA A 45 -7.32 -14.90 11.78
CA ALA A 45 -6.22 -14.42 12.59
C ALA A 45 -6.57 -13.06 13.20
N THR A 46 -5.97 -12.74 14.34
CA THR A 46 -6.10 -11.45 15.01
C THR A 46 -4.92 -10.57 14.62
N VAL A 47 -5.20 -9.33 14.21
CA VAL A 47 -4.16 -8.33 13.91
C VAL A 47 -3.53 -7.87 15.22
N LEU A 48 -2.24 -8.14 15.42
CA LEU A 48 -1.49 -7.73 16.60
C LEU A 48 -0.78 -6.40 16.40
N LYS A 49 -0.31 -6.14 15.17
CA LYS A 49 0.42 -4.92 14.82
C LYS A 49 0.30 -4.65 13.32
N LEU A 50 0.34 -3.38 12.94
CA LEU A 50 0.45 -2.91 11.56
C LEU A 50 1.72 -2.08 11.45
N GLU A 51 2.54 -2.36 10.43
CA GLU A 51 3.76 -1.61 10.15
C GLU A 51 3.89 -1.28 8.68
N TYR A 52 4.57 -0.17 8.38
CA TYR A 52 4.91 0.21 7.01
C TYR A 52 6.28 -0.35 6.63
N LEU A 53 6.30 -1.59 6.15
CA LEU A 53 7.53 -2.34 5.85
C LEU A 53 7.54 -2.82 4.41
N ASN A 54 8.75 -2.97 3.88
CA ASN A 54 8.99 -3.56 2.57
C ASN A 54 9.34 -5.06 2.68
N TRP A 55 8.44 -5.85 3.28
CA TRP A 55 8.63 -7.30 3.40
C TRP A 55 7.84 -8.04 2.34
N ASP A 56 8.49 -8.97 1.65
CA ASP A 56 7.84 -9.83 0.66
C ASP A 56 7.14 -11.00 1.34
N CYS A 57 6.05 -10.69 2.07
CA CYS A 57 5.24 -11.72 2.70
C CYS A 57 4.41 -12.46 1.65
N LYS A 58 4.47 -13.80 1.68
CA LYS A 58 3.71 -14.65 0.75
C LYS A 58 2.23 -14.80 1.13
N GLY A 59 1.89 -14.65 2.42
CA GLY A 59 0.52 -14.63 2.90
C GLY A 59 -0.06 -13.22 2.90
N PHE A 60 -1.38 -13.09 2.76
CA PHE A 60 -2.06 -11.79 2.74
C PHE A 60 -3.47 -11.82 3.32
N ILE A 61 -3.93 -10.66 3.81
CA ILE A 61 -5.28 -10.47 4.33
C ILE A 61 -6.26 -10.30 3.18
N LEU A 62 -7.38 -11.04 3.23
CA LEU A 62 -8.47 -10.95 2.28
C LEU A 62 -9.53 -9.95 2.73
N CYS A 63 -10.06 -10.13 3.94
CA CYS A 63 -11.18 -9.34 4.47
C CYS A 63 -11.25 -9.39 6.00
N LYS A 64 -12.11 -8.56 6.59
CA LYS A 64 -12.49 -8.67 8.01
C LYS A 64 -13.39 -9.89 8.22
N LYS A 65 -13.38 -10.45 9.43
CA LYS A 65 -14.29 -11.55 9.79
C LYS A 65 -15.76 -11.19 9.57
N SER A 66 -16.16 -9.96 9.88
CA SER A 66 -17.53 -9.46 9.68
C SER A 66 -17.96 -9.39 8.21
N GLU A 67 -17.01 -9.43 7.28
CA GLU A 67 -17.28 -9.39 5.84
C GLU A 67 -17.29 -10.80 5.24
N CYS A 68 -16.77 -11.81 5.96
CA CYS A 68 -16.68 -13.19 5.50
C CYS A 68 -17.99 -13.93 5.79
N SER A 69 -18.52 -14.66 4.80
CA SER A 69 -19.62 -15.59 4.98
C SER A 69 -19.11 -17.03 5.09
N ILE A 70 -19.92 -17.91 5.65
CA ILE A 70 -19.67 -19.36 5.68
C ILE A 70 -20.75 -20.00 4.80
N ASP A 71 -20.36 -20.89 3.90
CA ASP A 71 -21.33 -21.64 3.09
C ASP A 71 -22.01 -22.77 3.88
N ASP A 72 -22.99 -23.41 3.27
CA ASP A 72 -23.74 -24.54 3.87
C ASP A 72 -22.86 -25.77 4.16
N HIS A 73 -21.63 -25.79 3.64
CA HIS A 73 -20.64 -26.85 3.85
C HIS A 73 -19.58 -26.47 4.90
N GLY A 74 -19.70 -25.30 5.53
CA GLY A 74 -18.75 -24.82 6.54
C GLY A 74 -17.47 -24.19 5.96
N ASN A 75 -17.38 -23.97 4.65
CA ASN A 75 -16.23 -23.33 4.03
C ASN A 75 -16.29 -21.81 4.21
N LEU A 76 -15.11 -21.21 4.37
CA LEU A 76 -14.95 -19.75 4.45
C LEU A 76 -15.08 -19.16 3.05
N CYS A 77 -16.15 -18.39 2.85
CA CYS A 77 -16.42 -17.67 1.61
C CYS A 77 -16.05 -16.19 1.80
N PRO A 78 -14.84 -15.77 1.37
CA PRO A 78 -14.57 -14.35 1.26
C PRO A 78 -15.59 -13.75 0.27
N PRO A 79 -16.19 -12.60 0.61
CA PRO A 79 -17.21 -11.98 -0.21
C PRO A 79 -16.63 -11.67 -1.59
N SER A 80 -17.37 -12.06 -2.64
CA SER A 80 -17.02 -11.82 -4.05
C SER A 80 -16.78 -10.34 -4.37
N ASN A 81 -17.40 -9.44 -3.58
CA ASN A 81 -17.32 -7.99 -3.74
C ASN A 81 -16.50 -7.25 -2.67
N SER A 82 -15.91 -7.88 -1.64
CA SER A 82 -15.09 -7.08 -0.71
C SER A 82 -13.77 -6.70 -1.36
N ALA A 83 -13.43 -5.43 -1.20
CA ALA A 83 -12.19 -4.91 -1.71
C ALA A 83 -11.03 -5.47 -0.87
N ILE A 84 -10.29 -6.43 -1.45
CA ILE A 84 -8.98 -6.86 -0.93
C ILE A 84 -8.10 -5.62 -0.74
N ILE A 85 -8.21 -4.66 -1.66
CA ILE A 85 -7.54 -3.36 -1.59
C ILE A 85 -8.51 -2.30 -1.05
N PHE A 86 -8.26 -1.78 0.14
CA PHE A 86 -9.05 -0.69 0.73
C PHE A 86 -8.19 0.55 1.01
N GLY A 87 -8.59 1.67 0.40
CA GLY A 87 -7.89 2.95 0.51
C GLY A 87 -6.55 2.95 -0.23
N VAL A 88 -5.56 3.68 0.31
CA VAL A 88 -4.32 4.04 -0.41
C VAL A 88 -3.21 3.02 -0.16
N ALA A 89 -3.53 1.74 -0.33
CA ALA A 89 -2.69 0.63 0.09
C ALA A 89 -1.76 0.07 -1.01
N THR A 90 -1.91 0.51 -2.26
CA THR A 90 -1.03 0.10 -3.37
C THR A 90 -0.38 1.31 -4.05
N PRO A 91 0.81 1.13 -4.67
CA PRO A 91 1.44 2.19 -5.45
C PRO A 91 0.53 2.77 -6.53
N GLU A 92 -0.32 1.94 -7.15
CA GLU A 92 -1.23 2.33 -8.23
C GLU A 92 -2.33 3.26 -7.70
N VAL A 93 -3.01 2.86 -6.62
CA VAL A 93 -4.06 3.68 -6.00
C VAL A 93 -3.47 4.95 -5.39
N PHE A 94 -2.29 4.87 -4.78
CA PHE A 94 -1.54 6.03 -4.28
C PHE A 94 -1.22 7.03 -5.39
N THR A 95 -0.64 6.56 -6.50
CA THR A 95 -0.32 7.40 -7.66
C THR A 95 -1.59 8.08 -8.19
N LYS A 96 -2.67 7.32 -8.37
CA LYS A 96 -3.94 7.84 -8.90
C LYS A 96 -4.48 8.96 -8.00
N LYS A 97 -4.58 8.71 -6.70
CA LYS A 97 -5.08 9.71 -5.74
C LYS A 97 -4.24 10.99 -5.72
N LEU A 98 -2.92 10.87 -5.85
CA LEU A 98 -2.06 12.05 -5.93
C LEU A 98 -2.32 12.86 -7.20
N ILE A 99 -2.44 12.19 -8.36
CA ILE A 99 -2.79 12.85 -9.63
C ILE A 99 -4.14 13.56 -9.51
N ASP A 100 -5.16 12.88 -8.96
CA ASP A 100 -6.49 13.46 -8.72
C ASP A 100 -6.41 14.67 -7.75
N SER A 101 -5.38 14.73 -6.90
CA SER A 101 -5.10 15.85 -5.97
C SER A 101 -4.18 16.94 -6.56
N GLY A 102 -3.97 16.91 -7.88
CA GLY A 102 -3.18 17.91 -8.62
C GLY A 102 -1.67 17.68 -8.60
N TRP A 103 -1.20 16.48 -8.26
CA TRP A 103 0.21 16.13 -8.48
C TRP A 103 0.45 15.79 -9.95
N ILE A 104 1.63 16.16 -10.44
CA ILE A 104 2.04 15.94 -11.82
C ILE A 104 2.94 14.73 -11.88
N LEU A 105 2.63 13.77 -12.76
CA LEU A 105 3.47 12.60 -13.00
C LEU A 105 4.63 12.98 -13.92
N LEU A 106 5.85 12.71 -13.47
CA LEU A 106 7.10 12.89 -14.22
C LEU A 106 7.64 11.56 -14.72
N ARG A 107 8.43 11.63 -15.79
CA ARG A 107 9.16 10.46 -16.29
C ARG A 107 10.47 10.29 -15.50
N PRO A 108 10.68 9.13 -14.86
CA PRO A 108 11.96 8.83 -14.22
C PRO A 108 13.06 8.66 -15.26
N HIS A 109 14.25 9.19 -14.96
CA HIS A 109 15.43 9.01 -15.81
C HIS A 109 16.22 7.73 -15.47
N SER A 110 16.04 7.19 -14.25
CA SER A 110 16.71 5.99 -13.77
C SER A 110 15.72 4.85 -13.55
N ALA A 111 16.15 3.61 -13.81
CA ALA A 111 15.41 2.39 -13.48
C ALA A 111 15.20 2.20 -11.97
N THR A 112 15.90 2.96 -11.12
CA THR A 112 15.69 2.98 -9.66
C THR A 112 14.28 3.40 -9.28
N TYR A 113 13.72 4.38 -10.01
CA TYR A 113 12.41 4.97 -9.70
C TYR A 113 11.38 4.46 -10.70
N ARG A 114 10.29 3.89 -10.18
CA ARG A 114 9.16 3.44 -11.00
C ARG A 114 8.30 4.60 -11.44
N LYS A 115 8.07 5.57 -10.56
CA LYS A 115 7.29 6.79 -10.80
C LYS A 115 7.85 7.93 -9.98
N ILE A 116 7.74 9.14 -10.51
CA ILE A 116 8.08 10.37 -9.81
C ILE A 116 6.86 11.29 -9.90
N LEU A 117 6.38 11.78 -8.78
CA LEU A 117 5.28 12.76 -8.75
C LEU A 117 5.81 14.08 -8.20
N THR A 118 5.35 15.20 -8.74
CA THR A 118 5.72 16.52 -8.27
C THR A 118 4.52 17.40 -8.01
N LYS A 119 4.65 18.30 -7.05
CA LYS A 119 3.69 19.37 -6.79
C LYS A 119 4.45 20.61 -6.38
N THR A 120 4.05 21.74 -6.92
CA THR A 120 4.63 23.04 -6.58
C THR A 120 3.62 23.86 -5.79
N ASN A 121 4.12 24.71 -4.91
CA ASN A 121 3.35 25.84 -4.37
C ASN A 121 4.06 27.15 -4.73
N GLY A 122 3.73 28.27 -4.08
CA GLY A 122 4.35 29.57 -4.39
C GLY A 122 5.83 29.69 -4.01
N SER A 123 6.40 28.77 -3.21
CA SER A 123 7.76 28.88 -2.69
C SER A 123 8.62 27.61 -2.82
N GLN A 124 7.98 26.45 -3.02
CA GLN A 124 8.61 25.14 -2.92
C GLN A 124 8.09 24.17 -3.99
N ILE A 125 8.95 23.20 -4.31
CA ILE A 125 8.66 22.05 -5.15
C ILE A 125 8.83 20.81 -4.30
N ALA A 126 7.79 19.98 -4.22
CA ALA A 126 7.86 18.67 -3.62
C ALA A 126 7.98 17.61 -4.71
N TYR A 127 8.81 16.60 -4.47
CA TYR A 127 8.93 15.40 -5.27
C TYR A 127 8.69 14.17 -4.39
N ILE A 128 7.89 13.23 -4.90
CA ILE A 128 7.68 11.90 -4.35
C ILE A 128 8.26 10.89 -5.34
N PHE A 129 9.30 10.17 -4.93
CA PHE A 129 9.94 9.15 -5.74
C PHE A 129 9.48 7.77 -5.30
N ILE A 130 8.72 7.09 -6.14
CA ILE A 130 8.23 5.73 -5.86
C ILE A 130 9.24 4.74 -6.42
N ARG A 131 9.91 4.00 -5.53
CA ARG A 131 10.83 2.91 -5.86
C ARG A 131 10.11 1.56 -5.81
N LYS A 132 10.79 0.49 -6.24
CA LYS A 132 10.29 -0.88 -6.08
C LYS A 132 9.91 -1.19 -4.62
N ASN A 133 10.72 -0.67 -3.68
CA ASN A 133 10.76 -1.09 -2.28
C ASN A 133 10.63 0.06 -1.27
N GLY A 134 10.15 1.23 -1.70
CA GLY A 134 10.07 2.39 -0.82
C GLY A 134 9.62 3.64 -1.54
N ILE A 135 9.50 4.72 -0.78
CA ILE A 135 9.13 6.04 -1.25
C ILE A 135 10.13 7.03 -0.67
N ASP A 136 10.73 7.88 -1.51
CA ASP A 136 11.51 9.03 -1.06
C ASP A 136 10.71 10.31 -1.24
N LEU A 137 10.99 11.28 -0.36
CA LEU A 137 10.44 12.61 -0.41
C LEU A 137 11.59 13.62 -0.52
N GLN A 138 11.45 14.58 -1.43
CA GLN A 138 12.36 15.72 -1.53
C GLN A 138 11.55 17.00 -1.62
N ILE A 139 11.94 18.02 -0.86
CA ILE A 139 11.35 19.36 -0.91
C ILE A 139 12.48 20.33 -1.25
N LEU A 140 12.29 21.13 -2.29
CA LEU A 140 13.27 22.11 -2.78
C LEU A 140 12.63 23.50 -2.84
N PRO A 141 13.38 24.59 -2.60
CA PRO A 141 12.90 25.93 -2.88
C PRO A 141 12.76 26.16 -4.40
N ILE A 142 11.76 26.97 -4.77
CA ILE A 142 11.60 27.44 -6.15
C ILE A 142 12.65 28.50 -6.45
N SER A 143 13.35 28.31 -7.56
CA SER A 143 14.04 29.39 -8.27
C SER A 143 13.27 29.62 -9.58
N GLU A 144 13.16 30.86 -10.04
CA GLU A 144 12.26 31.27 -11.14
C GLU A 144 12.40 30.44 -12.43
N GLU A 145 13.57 29.85 -12.70
CA GLU A 145 13.82 28.92 -13.82
C GLU A 145 13.03 27.59 -13.76
N LYS A 146 12.31 27.30 -12.67
CA LYS A 146 11.74 25.97 -12.38
C LYS A 146 10.24 25.82 -12.65
N LEU A 147 9.57 26.81 -13.24
CA LEU A 147 8.13 26.79 -13.51
C LEU A 147 7.78 27.11 -14.98
N PRO A 148 6.66 26.59 -15.51
CA PRO A 148 5.82 25.53 -14.97
C PRO A 148 6.38 24.14 -15.30
N ILE A 149 6.32 23.21 -14.34
CA ILE A 149 6.62 21.80 -14.62
C ILE A 149 5.43 21.19 -15.36
N LYS A 150 5.66 20.58 -16.53
CA LYS A 150 4.61 19.96 -17.34
C LYS A 150 4.52 18.45 -17.07
N SER A 151 3.34 17.88 -17.31
CA SER A 151 3.15 16.43 -17.25
C SER A 151 4.05 15.72 -18.25
N GLY A 152 4.69 14.63 -17.81
CA GLY A 152 5.61 13.86 -18.64
C GLY A 152 6.98 14.50 -18.83
N SER A 153 7.26 15.66 -18.24
CA SER A 153 8.62 16.21 -18.18
C SER A 153 9.58 15.22 -17.53
N LEU A 154 10.81 15.16 -18.04
CA LEU A 154 11.89 14.38 -17.44
C LEU A 154 12.28 15.00 -16.11
N TYR A 155 12.43 14.17 -15.09
CA TYR A 155 13.09 14.60 -13.86
C TYR A 155 14.57 14.87 -14.15
N ARG A 156 15.02 16.10 -13.89
CA ARG A 156 16.45 16.48 -13.95
C ARG A 156 16.95 16.66 -12.52
N GLN A 157 17.87 15.79 -12.13
CA GLN A 157 18.62 15.93 -10.88
C GLN A 157 19.73 16.92 -11.16
N TRP A 158 19.74 18.03 -10.42
CA TRP A 158 20.76 19.07 -10.49
C TRP A 158 21.60 19.01 -9.23
#